data_AF-A0A6P0IFB5-F1
#
_entry.id   AF-A0A6P0IFB5-F1
#
_cell.length_a   1.000
_cell.length_b   1.000
_cell.length_c   1.000
_cell.angle_alpha   90.00
_cell.angle_beta   90.00
_cell.angle_gamma   90.00
#
_symmetry.space_group_name_H-M   'P 1'
#
loop_
_entity.id
_entity.type
_entity.pdbx_description
1 polymer ?
#
loop_
_entity_poly.entity_id
_entity_poly.type
_entity_poly.pdbx_seq_one_letter_code
_entity_poly.pdbx_strand_id
1 'polypeptide(L)'
;MTTLLRQLKAAFRIESVAVTNNGVQVTWKDGHHSFYHNLWLRDACHCPECFQRDTLSLNSSEGEGHDPLKMPLNPITEAVKVDREGNLDIVWGGQEPGHHSVFDPSWLRVHCQTDPALKQRRKPQLWDSSVSIPHFDYHEVMKDDWALLLWLDKMLELGVVIIDNV
;
A
#
# COMPACT_ATOMS: atom_id res chain seq x y z
N MET A 1 21.68 -4.50 -7.00
CA MET A 1 20.59 -3.59 -6.61
C MET A 1 19.54 -4.35 -5.79
N THR A 2 19.85 -4.71 -4.54
CA THR A 2 18.98 -5.60 -3.73
C THR A 2 18.68 -5.03 -2.35
N THR A 3 18.93 -3.74 -2.14
CA THR A 3 19.11 -3.20 -0.78
C THR A 3 18.03 -2.19 -0.36
N LEU A 4 17.14 -1.73 -1.25
CA LEU A 4 16.09 -0.78 -0.86
C LEU A 4 14.85 -1.45 -0.23
N LEU A 5 14.57 -2.73 -0.53
CA LEU A 5 13.52 -3.50 0.17
C LEU A 5 13.92 -3.92 1.59
N ARG A 6 15.21 -3.78 1.95
CA ARG A 6 15.73 -4.18 3.27
C ARG A 6 15.46 -3.16 4.38
N GLN A 7 14.92 -1.98 4.05
CA GLN A 7 14.65 -0.90 4.99
C GLN A 7 13.16 -0.67 5.26
N LEU A 8 12.28 -1.62 4.92
CA LEU A 8 11.01 -1.73 5.64
C LEU A 8 11.36 -2.12 7.08
N LYS A 9 11.42 -1.09 7.95
CA LYS A 9 11.47 -1.14 9.41
C LYS A 9 10.80 -2.42 9.94
N ALA A 10 11.45 -3.08 10.90
CA ALA A 10 11.00 -4.28 11.61
C ALA A 10 9.55 -4.68 11.29
N ALA A 11 9.37 -5.76 10.53
CA ALA A 11 8.07 -6.26 10.06
C ALA A 11 7.00 -6.01 11.12
N PHE A 12 6.00 -5.18 10.81
CA PHE A 12 4.92 -4.87 11.73
C PHE A 12 4.28 -6.19 12.18
N ARG A 13 3.95 -6.33 13.46
CA ARG A 13 3.41 -7.58 14.00
C ARG A 13 2.06 -7.32 14.64
N ILE A 14 1.12 -8.17 14.27
CA ILE A 14 -0.18 -8.23 14.92
C ILE A 14 0.01 -8.86 16.31
N GLU A 15 -0.52 -8.21 17.32
CA GLU A 15 -0.61 -8.74 18.68
C GLU A 15 -1.94 -9.47 18.86
N SER A 16 -3.04 -8.83 18.49
CA SER A 16 -4.38 -9.41 18.57
C SER A 16 -5.33 -8.80 17.54
N VAL A 17 -6.41 -9.51 17.28
CA VAL A 17 -7.48 -9.09 16.36
C VAL A 17 -8.82 -9.20 17.08
N ALA A 18 -9.71 -8.25 16.82
CA ALA A 18 -11.08 -8.28 17.30
C ALA A 18 -12.04 -8.04 16.14
N VAL A 19 -13.03 -8.92 16.00
CA VAL A 19 -14.06 -8.82 14.96
C VAL A 19 -15.17 -7.89 15.45
N THR A 20 -15.61 -7.02 14.57
CA THR A 20 -16.76 -6.13 14.77
C THR A 20 -17.78 -6.38 13.67
N ASN A 21 -18.98 -5.78 13.79
CA ASN A 21 -20.06 -6.00 12.82
C ASN A 21 -19.70 -5.54 11.39
N ASN A 22 -18.74 -4.62 11.23
CA ASN A 22 -18.43 -3.98 9.94
C ASN A 22 -16.93 -4.03 9.58
N GLY A 23 -16.11 -4.77 10.33
CA GLY A 23 -14.67 -4.75 10.16
C GLY A 23 -13.87 -5.54 11.19
N VAL A 24 -12.56 -5.44 11.06
CA VAL A 24 -11.57 -6.05 11.94
C VAL A 24 -10.75 -4.95 12.59
N GLN A 25 -10.69 -4.96 13.92
CA GLN A 25 -9.76 -4.15 14.70
C GLN A 25 -8.47 -4.95 14.93
N VAL A 26 -7.33 -4.34 14.62
CA VAL A 26 -6.00 -4.91 14.77
C VAL A 26 -5.26 -4.14 15.85
N THR A 27 -4.77 -4.85 16.87
CA THR A 27 -3.83 -4.33 17.86
C THR A 27 -2.44 -4.79 17.49
N TRP A 28 -1.51 -3.84 17.41
CA TRP A 28 -0.14 -4.09 16.97
C TRP A 28 0.80 -4.19 18.17
N LYS A 29 1.91 -4.91 18.02
CA LYS A 29 2.93 -5.03 19.09
C LYS A 29 3.62 -3.70 19.45
N ASP A 30 3.50 -2.68 18.61
CA ASP A 30 3.98 -1.31 18.89
C ASP A 30 2.96 -0.47 19.69
N GLY A 31 1.82 -1.06 20.07
CA GLY A 31 0.73 -0.39 20.79
C GLY A 31 -0.19 0.43 19.90
N HIS A 32 0.03 0.47 18.59
CA HIS A 32 -0.92 1.11 17.67
C HIS A 32 -2.21 0.29 17.56
N HIS A 33 -3.28 0.94 17.12
CA HIS A 33 -4.54 0.29 16.78
C HIS A 33 -4.98 0.73 15.39
N SER A 34 -5.37 -0.24 14.58
CA SER A 34 -5.91 0.00 13.24
C SER A 34 -7.29 -0.64 13.12
N PHE A 35 -8.14 -0.05 12.29
CA PHE A 35 -9.44 -0.58 11.96
C PHE A 35 -9.57 -0.73 10.46
N TYR A 36 -10.02 -1.89 10.00
CA TYR A 36 -10.20 -2.22 8.59
C TYR A 36 -11.63 -2.67 8.35
N HIS A 37 -12.34 -1.96 7.45
CA HIS A 37 -13.69 -2.33 7.08
C HIS A 37 -13.72 -3.64 6.29
N ASN A 38 -14.74 -4.46 6.51
CA ASN A 38 -14.91 -5.74 5.79
C ASN A 38 -14.96 -5.54 4.27
N LEU A 39 -15.68 -4.51 3.80
CA LEU A 39 -15.77 -4.19 2.38
C LEU A 39 -14.39 -3.87 1.79
N TRP A 40 -13.59 -3.08 2.50
CA TRP A 40 -12.24 -2.71 2.05
C TRP A 40 -11.28 -3.91 2.05
N LEU A 41 -11.34 -4.75 3.09
CA LEU A 41 -10.54 -5.98 3.15
C LEU A 41 -10.91 -6.93 2.00
N ARG A 42 -12.20 -7.11 1.70
CA ARG A 42 -12.67 -7.98 0.61
C ARG A 42 -12.25 -7.44 -0.77
N ASP A 43 -12.33 -6.13 -0.97
CA ASP A 43 -11.91 -5.42 -2.19
C ASP A 43 -10.40 -5.56 -2.42
N ALA A 44 -9.61 -5.58 -1.35
CA ALA A 44 -8.16 -5.72 -1.41
C ALA A 44 -7.65 -7.18 -1.35
N CYS A 45 -8.51 -8.17 -1.64
CA CYS A 45 -8.13 -9.57 -1.55
C CYS A 45 -7.04 -9.95 -2.57
N HIS A 46 -5.94 -10.57 -2.10
CA HIS A 46 -4.83 -11.04 -2.94
C HIS A 46 -4.84 -12.56 -3.20
N CYS A 47 -5.99 -13.22 -3.11
CA CYS A 47 -6.11 -14.63 -3.47
C CYS A 47 -5.96 -14.81 -4.99
N PRO A 48 -5.65 -16.03 -5.48
CA PRO A 48 -5.47 -16.28 -6.92
C PRO A 48 -6.69 -15.93 -7.79
N GLU A 49 -7.89 -15.95 -7.21
CA GLU A 49 -9.14 -15.59 -7.91
C GLU A 49 -9.30 -14.07 -8.05
N CYS A 50 -8.81 -13.29 -7.07
CA CYS A 50 -9.01 -11.84 -6.98
C CYS A 50 -7.78 -11.02 -7.40
N PHE A 51 -6.61 -11.61 -7.61
CA PHE A 51 -5.39 -10.84 -7.89
C PHE A 51 -4.45 -11.53 -8.88
N GLN A 52 -4.11 -10.84 -9.96
CA GLN A 52 -3.14 -11.30 -10.95
C GLN A 52 -1.75 -10.83 -10.57
N ARG A 53 -0.92 -11.79 -10.13
CA ARG A 53 0.43 -11.52 -9.63
C ARG A 53 1.38 -10.95 -10.68
N ASP A 54 1.19 -11.30 -11.94
CA ASP A 54 2.07 -10.86 -13.03
C ASP A 54 1.86 -9.38 -13.38
N THR A 55 0.62 -8.91 -13.31
CA THR A 55 0.23 -7.52 -13.63
C THR A 55 0.04 -6.66 -12.38
N LEU A 56 0.09 -7.27 -11.19
CA LEU A 56 -0.20 -6.65 -9.90
C LEU A 56 -1.56 -5.93 -9.87
N SER A 57 -2.56 -6.50 -10.56
CA SER A 57 -3.91 -5.96 -10.67
C SER A 57 -4.93 -6.84 -9.97
N LEU A 58 -5.99 -6.22 -9.45
CA LEU A 58 -7.16 -6.96 -8.99
C LEU A 58 -7.91 -7.56 -10.19
N ASN A 59 -8.36 -8.80 -10.03
CA ASN A 59 -9.08 -9.60 -11.01
C ASN A 59 -10.56 -9.69 -10.66
N SER A 60 -11.40 -9.81 -11.68
CA SER A 60 -12.58 -10.67 -11.60
C SER A 60 -12.29 -11.98 -12.36
N SER A 61 -12.99 -13.04 -11.99
CA SER A 61 -12.80 -14.43 -12.43
C SER A 61 -12.87 -14.69 -13.94
N GLU A 62 -13.13 -13.68 -14.77
CA GLU A 62 -13.38 -13.82 -16.21
C GLU A 62 -12.39 -13.04 -17.10
N GLY A 63 -11.29 -12.54 -16.54
CA GLY A 63 -10.25 -11.85 -17.32
C GLY A 63 -10.63 -10.43 -17.77
N GLU A 64 -11.77 -9.90 -17.31
CA GLU A 64 -12.26 -8.55 -17.63
C GLU A 64 -11.79 -7.47 -16.62
N GLY A 65 -10.79 -7.79 -15.78
CA GLY A 65 -10.33 -6.90 -14.71
C GLY A 65 -11.26 -6.88 -13.50
N HIS A 66 -10.90 -6.14 -12.46
CA HIS A 66 -11.69 -6.00 -11.24
C HIS A 66 -13.07 -5.39 -11.54
N ASP A 67 -14.14 -6.18 -11.46
CA ASP A 67 -15.52 -5.72 -11.60
C ASP A 67 -16.13 -5.49 -10.20
N PRO A 68 -16.30 -4.22 -9.77
CA PRO A 68 -16.87 -3.91 -8.47
C PRO A 68 -18.31 -4.40 -8.29
N LEU A 69 -19.03 -4.67 -9.39
CA LEU A 69 -20.41 -5.16 -9.35
C LEU A 69 -20.50 -6.65 -9.02
N LYS A 70 -19.40 -7.40 -9.17
CA LYS A 70 -19.32 -8.82 -8.80
C LYS A 70 -18.93 -9.03 -7.34
N MET A 71 -18.52 -7.99 -6.61
CA MET A 71 -18.18 -8.09 -5.19
C MET A 71 -19.43 -8.04 -4.30
N PRO A 72 -19.50 -8.83 -3.21
CA PRO A 72 -20.60 -8.72 -2.26
C PRO A 72 -20.69 -7.33 -1.64
N LEU A 73 -21.89 -6.75 -1.62
CA LEU A 73 -22.14 -5.42 -1.06
C LEU A 73 -21.98 -5.37 0.47
N ASN A 74 -22.15 -6.51 1.14
CA ASN A 74 -22.04 -6.63 2.58
C ASN A 74 -21.28 -7.90 2.96
N PRO A 75 -19.95 -7.93 2.79
CA PRO A 75 -19.14 -9.09 3.14
C PRO A 75 -19.12 -9.29 4.65
N ILE A 76 -19.37 -10.54 5.06
CA ILE A 76 -19.40 -10.95 6.47
C ILE A 76 -18.20 -11.85 6.73
N THR A 77 -17.51 -11.61 7.83
CA THR A 77 -16.41 -12.47 8.28
C THR A 77 -16.97 -13.66 9.06
N GLU A 78 -16.73 -14.87 8.59
CA GLU A 78 -17.09 -16.10 9.31
C GLU A 78 -16.02 -16.45 10.35
N ALA A 79 -14.75 -16.31 9.98
CA ALA A 79 -13.62 -16.49 10.88
C ALA A 79 -12.52 -15.46 10.59
N VAL A 80 -11.90 -14.95 11.64
CA VAL A 80 -10.73 -14.06 11.56
C VAL A 80 -9.71 -14.55 12.57
N LYS A 81 -8.48 -14.78 12.12
CA LYS A 81 -7.39 -15.25 12.97
C LYS A 81 -6.06 -14.68 12.51
N VAL A 82 -5.07 -14.78 13.37
CA VAL A 82 -3.67 -14.59 12.98
C VAL A 82 -3.10 -15.96 12.68
N ASP A 83 -2.52 -16.15 11.49
CA ASP A 83 -1.93 -17.42 11.10
C ASP A 83 -0.58 -17.68 11.81
N ARG A 84 0.08 -18.79 11.49
CA ARG A 84 1.37 -19.16 12.10
C ARG A 84 2.53 -18.25 11.64
N GLU A 85 2.38 -17.59 10.51
CA GLU A 85 3.37 -16.68 9.93
C GLU A 85 3.17 -15.25 10.45
N GLY A 86 2.04 -14.98 11.13
CA GLY A 86 1.70 -13.69 11.71
C GLY A 86 0.78 -12.84 10.81
N ASN A 87 0.28 -13.40 9.71
CA ASN A 87 -0.63 -12.71 8.79
C ASN A 87 -2.06 -12.69 9.33
N LEU A 88 -2.84 -11.71 8.86
CA LEU A 88 -4.28 -11.69 9.08
C LEU A 88 -4.95 -12.65 8.09
N ASP A 89 -5.61 -13.67 8.61
CA ASP A 89 -6.31 -14.71 7.86
C ASP A 89 -7.83 -14.54 8.09
N ILE A 90 -8.58 -14.37 6.99
CA ILE A 90 -10.03 -14.13 6.99
C ILE A 90 -10.73 -15.15 6.10
N VAL A 91 -11.71 -15.83 6.66
CA VAL A 91 -12.68 -16.65 5.93
C VAL A 91 -13.99 -15.86 5.82
N TRP A 92 -14.45 -15.66 4.59
CA TRP A 92 -15.68 -14.94 4.29
C TRP A 92 -16.88 -15.87 4.24
N GLY A 93 -18.00 -15.40 4.77
CA GLY A 93 -19.30 -16.06 4.72
C GLY A 93 -20.32 -15.28 3.90
N GLY A 94 -21.60 -15.67 4.03
CA GLY A 94 -22.70 -14.98 3.37
C GLY A 94 -22.85 -15.35 1.90
N GLN A 95 -22.66 -14.38 1.00
CA GLN A 95 -22.87 -14.54 -0.45
C GLN A 95 -21.72 -15.27 -1.17
N GLU A 96 -20.55 -15.38 -0.53
CA GLU A 96 -19.37 -16.08 -1.06
C GLU A 96 -18.77 -17.02 0.01
N PRO A 97 -19.50 -18.08 0.41
CA PRO A 97 -19.03 -18.98 1.46
C PRO A 97 -17.76 -19.70 1.03
N GLY A 98 -16.72 -19.62 1.86
CA GLY A 98 -15.43 -20.29 1.62
C GLY A 98 -14.39 -19.45 0.90
N HIS A 99 -14.70 -18.20 0.52
CA HIS A 99 -13.67 -17.28 0.04
C HIS A 99 -12.67 -17.00 1.17
N HIS A 100 -11.38 -16.99 0.86
CA HIS A 100 -10.30 -16.89 1.84
C HIS A 100 -9.31 -15.80 1.44
N SER A 101 -8.99 -14.93 2.38
CA SER A 101 -8.05 -13.83 2.18
C SER A 101 -6.97 -13.83 3.26
N VAL A 102 -5.72 -13.66 2.85
CA VAL A 102 -4.57 -13.55 3.76
C VAL A 102 -3.85 -12.24 3.48
N PHE A 103 -3.61 -11.46 4.53
CA PHE A 103 -2.97 -10.15 4.45
C PHE A 103 -1.68 -10.09 5.26
N ASP A 104 -0.60 -9.68 4.59
CA ASP A 104 0.67 -9.38 5.24
C ASP A 104 0.51 -8.19 6.22
N PRO A 105 1.04 -8.29 7.44
CA PRO A 105 0.93 -7.22 8.43
C PRO A 105 1.57 -5.90 8.00
N SER A 106 2.67 -5.95 7.25
CA SER A 106 3.34 -4.73 6.77
C SER A 106 2.50 -4.05 5.70
N TRP A 107 1.91 -4.83 4.79
CA TRP A 107 0.95 -4.33 3.81
C TRP A 107 -0.26 -3.68 4.49
N LEU A 108 -0.87 -4.35 5.48
CA LEU A 108 -1.96 -3.78 6.26
C LEU A 108 -1.57 -2.46 6.91
N ARG A 109 -0.38 -2.41 7.53
CA ARG A 109 0.07 -1.21 8.23
C ARG A 109 0.24 -0.04 7.28
N VAL A 110 0.81 -0.25 6.08
CA VAL A 110 0.97 0.77 5.03
C VAL A 110 -0.36 1.28 4.46
N HIS A 111 -1.45 0.54 4.67
CA HIS A 111 -2.81 0.94 4.27
C HIS A 111 -3.69 1.35 5.46
N CYS A 112 -3.10 1.56 6.63
CA CYS A 112 -3.82 2.00 7.81
C CYS A 112 -4.35 3.44 7.61
N GLN A 113 -5.68 3.59 7.52
CA GLN A 113 -6.33 4.90 7.33
C GLN A 113 -6.13 5.86 8.52
N THR A 114 -5.88 5.31 9.71
CA THR A 114 -5.69 6.06 10.96
C THR A 114 -4.23 6.41 11.23
N ASP A 115 -3.25 5.89 10.47
CA ASP A 115 -1.83 6.19 10.69
C ASP A 115 -1.46 7.57 10.09
N PRO A 116 -1.10 8.56 10.93
CA PRO A 116 -0.73 9.88 10.45
C PRO A 116 0.56 9.87 9.62
N ALA A 117 1.45 8.90 9.84
CA ALA A 117 2.73 8.81 9.13
C ALA A 117 2.51 8.53 7.63
N LEU A 118 1.46 7.80 7.27
CA LEU A 118 1.10 7.51 5.88
C LEU A 118 0.43 8.69 5.16
N LYS A 119 -0.11 9.64 5.92
CA LYS A 119 -0.70 10.87 5.36
C LYS A 119 0.35 11.96 5.09
N GLN A 120 1.62 11.71 5.41
CA GLN A 120 2.71 12.63 5.11
C GLN A 120 3.04 12.58 3.61
N ARG A 121 2.22 13.27 2.81
CA ARG A 121 2.62 13.66 1.47
C ARG A 121 3.81 14.60 1.59
N ARG A 122 4.83 14.40 0.74
CA ARG A 122 5.87 15.40 0.55
C ARG A 122 5.20 16.72 0.17
N LYS A 123 5.37 17.74 1.02
CA LYS A 123 4.81 19.05 0.76
C LYS A 123 5.77 19.77 -0.19
N PRO A 124 5.29 20.27 -1.35
CA PRO A 124 6.13 21.07 -2.21
C PRO A 124 6.56 22.34 -1.46
N GLN A 125 7.79 22.78 -1.71
CA GLN A 125 8.27 24.07 -1.26
C GLN A 125 7.69 25.15 -2.18
N LEU A 126 6.90 26.05 -1.62
CA LEU A 126 6.44 27.24 -2.33
C LEU A 126 7.58 28.25 -2.43
N TRP A 127 7.67 28.95 -3.55
CA TRP A 127 8.72 29.91 -3.82
C TRP A 127 8.23 31.08 -4.67
N ASP A 128 9.02 32.16 -4.65
CA ASP A 128 8.82 33.37 -5.46
C ASP A 128 10.05 33.63 -6.35
N SER A 129 10.17 34.84 -6.92
CA SER A 129 11.27 35.18 -7.83
C SER A 129 12.67 35.15 -7.22
N SER A 130 12.81 34.91 -5.90
CA SER A 130 14.10 34.78 -5.23
C SER A 130 14.70 33.36 -5.28
N VAL A 131 13.97 32.36 -5.78
CA VAL A 131 14.43 30.96 -5.76
C VAL A 131 15.60 30.72 -6.71
N SER A 132 16.59 29.96 -6.24
CA SER A 132 17.61 29.37 -7.10
C SER A 132 17.09 28.05 -7.66
N ILE A 133 16.85 28.00 -8.96
CA ILE A 133 16.44 26.77 -9.65
C ILE A 133 17.67 25.86 -9.76
N PRO A 134 17.59 24.57 -9.36
CA PRO A 134 18.71 23.65 -9.50
C PRO A 134 18.92 23.22 -10.95
N HIS A 135 20.18 23.02 -11.30
CA HIS A 135 20.63 22.58 -12.61
C HIS A 135 21.22 21.18 -12.53
N PHE A 136 20.99 20.38 -13.58
CA PHE A 136 21.51 19.02 -13.72
C PHE A 136 22.07 18.81 -15.13
N ASP A 137 23.12 18.01 -15.26
CA ASP A 137 23.67 17.63 -16.57
C ASP A 137 22.88 16.47 -17.18
N TYR A 138 22.51 16.59 -18.46
CA TYR A 138 21.76 15.57 -19.18
C TYR A 138 22.47 14.21 -19.19
N HIS A 139 23.77 14.18 -19.45
CA HIS A 139 24.49 12.91 -19.57
C HIS A 139 24.66 12.21 -18.22
N GLU A 140 24.77 12.96 -17.12
CA GLU A 140 24.78 12.40 -15.77
C GLU A 140 23.43 11.78 -15.41
N VAL A 141 22.33 12.51 -15.61
CA VAL A 141 20.96 12.04 -15.31
C VAL A 141 20.62 10.77 -16.10
N MET A 142 21.09 10.66 -17.34
CA MET A 142 20.79 9.50 -18.19
C MET A 142 21.65 8.26 -17.89
N LYS A 143 22.73 8.38 -17.12
CA LYS A 143 23.68 7.28 -16.86
C LYS A 143 23.73 6.85 -15.40
N ASP A 144 23.47 7.76 -14.46
CA ASP A 144 23.57 7.52 -13.02
C ASP A 144 22.19 7.60 -12.35
N ASP A 145 21.73 6.47 -11.82
CA ASP A 145 20.48 6.36 -11.06
C ASP A 145 20.44 7.31 -9.87
N TRP A 146 21.58 7.65 -9.27
CA TRP A 146 21.63 8.60 -8.16
C TRP A 146 21.37 10.03 -8.62
N ALA A 147 21.97 10.44 -9.73
CA ALA A 147 21.72 11.74 -10.34
C ALA A 147 20.24 11.86 -10.79
N LEU A 148 19.70 10.80 -11.40
CA LEU A 148 18.28 10.70 -11.77
C LEU A 148 17.37 10.84 -10.55
N LEU A 149 17.68 10.14 -9.45
CA LEU A 149 16.91 10.22 -8.21
C LEU A 149 16.94 11.63 -7.61
N LEU A 150 18.11 12.26 -7.56
CA LEU A 150 18.26 13.61 -7.02
C LEU A 150 17.49 14.64 -7.86
N TRP A 151 17.53 14.50 -9.19
CA TRP A 151 16.74 15.31 -10.10
C TRP A 151 15.24 15.18 -9.86
N LEU A 152 14.72 13.94 -9.78
CA LEU A 152 13.30 13.68 -9.49
C LEU A 152 12.89 14.20 -8.11
N ASP A 153 13.76 14.07 -7.10
CA ASP A 153 13.52 14.57 -5.74
C ASP A 153 13.35 16.09 -5.73
N LYS A 154 14.27 16.81 -6.40
CA LYS A 154 14.18 18.28 -6.56
C LYS A 154 12.99 18.72 -7.39
N MET A 155 12.62 17.95 -8.40
CA MET A 155 11.43 18.21 -9.19
C MET A 155 10.14 18.07 -8.36
N LEU A 156 10.05 17.07 -7.48
CA LEU A 156 8.90 16.92 -6.56
C LEU A 156 8.88 17.98 -5.46
N GLU A 157 10.04 18.45 -5.01
CA GLU A 157 10.18 19.47 -3.96
C GLU A 157 9.86 20.88 -4.48
N LEU A 158 10.51 21.32 -5.56
CA LEU A 158 10.43 22.68 -6.07
C LEU A 158 9.43 22.81 -7.23
N GLY A 159 9.05 21.72 -7.89
CA GLY A 159 8.19 21.81 -9.07
C GLY A 159 8.89 22.36 -10.33
N VAL A 160 10.20 22.62 -10.26
CA VAL A 160 11.01 23.09 -11.40
C VAL A 160 12.48 22.75 -11.19
N VAL A 161 13.14 22.38 -12.29
CA VAL A 161 14.57 22.08 -12.41
C VAL A 161 15.00 22.39 -13.85
N ILE A 162 16.29 22.67 -14.07
CA ILE A 162 16.84 22.88 -15.41
C ILE A 162 17.79 21.73 -15.74
N ILE A 163 17.71 21.22 -16.97
CA ILE A 163 18.65 20.24 -17.51
C ILE A 163 19.51 20.95 -18.56
N ASP A 164 20.82 20.96 -18.32
CA ASP A 164 21.81 21.53 -19.21
C ASP A 164 22.45 20.43 -20.09
N ASN A 165 23.15 20.86 -21.14
CA ASN A 165 23.96 19.99 -22.02
C ASN A 165 23.17 18.84 -22.69
N VAL A 166 21.95 19.15 -23.15
CA VAL A 166 21.07 18.23 -23.90
C VAL A 166 21.59 17.95 -25.31
#